data_AF-A0ABD5XBY0-F1
#
_entry.id   AF-A0ABD5XBY0-F1
#
_cell.length_a   1.000
_cell.length_b   1.000
_cell.length_c   1.000
_cell.angle_alpha   90.00
_cell.angle_beta   90.00
_cell.angle_gamma   90.00
#
_symmetry.space_group_name_H-M   'P 1'
#
loop_
_entity.id
_entity.type
_entity.pdbx_description
1 polymer ?
#
loop_
_entity_poly.entity_id
_entity_poly.type
_entity_poly.pdbx_seq_one_letter_code
_entity_poly.pdbx_strand_id
1 'polypeptide(L)'
;MSGDTPTATRRTLISGAAALVTTAVSGSTAGCLSLLPPVGQEVRYGRVDTPTPIDTEPAYREWIPVQAELPAGEDQPDVQDLVWVSVTPGELGREAIGAEFRVGADVAMSPLDYFGYAFQHYDYVHGLGGLGTVAEGDIETETVTSTLQNSGYSHNGTYHGWELFDRTDIPRTVAVSKRAIVQSYGNERRPIIETVLDAGDGRIARHHEQDKVFETFSDWVGSSPTILEAFGSSFPDFEPSESALAYNFDDDAAYFIYHQQYAHGETPTKGEIQEALEKSTERAMQAWAVDIEIDGTQVAIQMRVEEDEFQDDAAEDRAPYLTWGVDDRAATVTIRHEAGDTIPVDQVDIEPQNALVDKPEPGTLLEPGDELEFTTAKFPESEDDISVFYNYAENSSNSIALLHYEPNELESDA
;
A
#
# COMPACT_ATOMS: atom_id res chain seq x y z
N MET A 1 -17.54 -33.94 -33.42
CA MET A 1 -16.34 -33.31 -34.02
C MET A 1 -16.13 -32.03 -33.25
N SER A 2 -14.97 -31.93 -32.59
CA SER A 2 -14.63 -30.98 -31.53
C SER A 2 -14.95 -29.53 -31.86
N GLY A 3 -15.52 -28.84 -30.88
CA GLY A 3 -15.40 -27.40 -30.75
C GLY A 3 -14.09 -27.08 -30.03
N ASP A 4 -13.34 -26.14 -30.59
CA ASP A 4 -12.23 -25.49 -29.92
C ASP A 4 -12.79 -24.48 -28.92
N THR A 5 -12.43 -24.65 -27.66
CA THR A 5 -12.51 -23.61 -26.62
C THR A 5 -11.13 -22.93 -26.59
N PRO A 6 -11.02 -21.59 -26.67
CA PRO A 6 -9.73 -20.94 -26.51
C PRO A 6 -9.30 -21.01 -25.05
N THR A 7 -8.26 -21.79 -24.79
CA THR A 7 -7.47 -21.82 -23.56
C THR A 7 -6.73 -20.49 -23.43
N ALA A 8 -7.22 -19.56 -22.59
CA ALA A 8 -6.43 -18.40 -22.19
C ALA A 8 -5.30 -18.90 -21.26
N THR A 9 -4.08 -18.90 -21.78
CA THR A 9 -2.89 -19.39 -21.10
C THR A 9 -2.07 -18.20 -20.66
N ARG A 10 -1.65 -18.18 -19.39
CA ARG A 10 -0.57 -17.36 -18.80
C ARG A 10 0.45 -16.88 -19.85
N ARG A 11 0.40 -15.60 -20.23
CA ARG A 11 1.51 -14.77 -20.74
C ARG A 11 0.96 -13.51 -21.42
N THR A 12 0.71 -12.47 -20.62
CA THR A 12 0.92 -11.07 -21.06
C THR A 12 1.12 -10.19 -19.83
N LEU A 13 2.33 -10.23 -19.27
CA LEU A 13 2.89 -9.09 -18.55
C LEU A 13 4.08 -8.67 -19.40
N ILE A 14 4.24 -7.37 -19.60
CA ILE A 14 5.28 -6.69 -20.38
C ILE A 14 4.96 -6.59 -21.88
N SER A 15 4.33 -5.47 -22.26
CA SER A 15 4.87 -4.55 -23.29
C SER A 15 3.91 -3.38 -23.53
N GLY A 16 4.31 -2.16 -23.16
CA GLY A 16 3.74 -0.88 -23.61
C GLY A 16 3.00 -0.10 -22.52
N ALA A 17 3.21 1.20 -22.29
CA ALA A 17 4.40 2.05 -22.27
C ALA A 17 3.97 3.41 -21.70
N ALA A 18 4.12 3.61 -20.39
CA ALA A 18 4.61 4.85 -19.76
C ALA A 18 4.52 4.74 -18.22
N ALA A 19 5.63 4.34 -17.58
CA ALA A 19 5.98 4.62 -16.18
C ALA A 19 4.80 4.66 -15.19
N LEU A 20 4.00 3.60 -15.15
CA LEU A 20 3.35 3.23 -13.91
C LEU A 20 4.47 2.70 -13.02
N VAL A 21 4.99 3.57 -12.15
CA VAL A 21 5.43 3.15 -10.82
C VAL A 21 4.17 2.67 -10.07
N THR A 22 3.53 1.62 -10.59
CA THR A 22 3.18 0.53 -9.71
C THR A 22 4.51 0.18 -9.07
N THR A 23 4.68 0.62 -7.83
CA THR A 23 5.26 -0.26 -6.83
C THR A 23 4.48 -1.56 -6.98
N ALA A 24 4.91 -2.39 -7.94
CA ALA A 24 4.75 -3.80 -7.87
C ALA A 24 5.34 -4.07 -6.50
N VAL A 25 4.45 -4.25 -5.53
CA VAL A 25 4.75 -4.97 -4.30
C VAL A 25 5.10 -6.36 -4.81
N SER A 26 6.27 -6.46 -5.43
CA SER A 26 6.97 -7.67 -5.78
C SER A 26 7.20 -8.27 -4.42
N GLY A 27 6.28 -9.16 -4.03
CA GLY A 27 6.04 -9.55 -2.66
C GLY A 27 7.33 -9.68 -1.87
N SER A 28 7.67 -8.61 -1.15
CA SER A 28 8.70 -8.62 -0.13
C SER A 28 7.99 -8.84 1.19
N THR A 29 7.12 -9.87 1.21
CA THR A 29 6.52 -10.44 2.42
C THR A 29 7.54 -11.24 3.22
N ALA A 30 8.84 -11.08 2.96
CA ALA A 30 9.91 -11.85 3.59
C ALA A 30 10.01 -11.66 5.11
N GLY A 31 9.24 -10.72 5.69
CA GLY A 31 9.10 -10.55 7.14
C GLY A 31 7.90 -11.21 7.79
N CYS A 32 6.93 -11.67 7.00
CA CYS A 32 5.70 -12.30 7.52
C CYS A 32 5.53 -13.76 7.08
N LEU A 33 6.41 -14.30 6.21
CA LEU A 33 6.19 -15.61 5.58
C LEU A 33 7.45 -16.48 5.35
N SER A 34 8.57 -16.27 6.04
CA SER A 34 9.76 -17.09 5.74
C SER A 34 10.72 -17.37 6.89
N LEU A 35 10.25 -18.10 7.91
CA LEU A 35 11.09 -19.06 8.61
C LEU A 35 10.34 -20.41 8.70
N LEU A 36 11.06 -21.52 8.49
CA LEU A 36 10.48 -22.86 8.64
C LEU A 36 9.94 -23.00 10.07
N PRO A 37 8.69 -23.46 10.27
CA PRO A 37 8.10 -23.51 11.60
C PRO A 37 8.94 -24.40 12.53
N PRO A 38 9.02 -24.05 13.83
CA PRO A 38 9.58 -24.94 14.83
C PRO A 38 8.85 -26.27 14.77
N VAL A 39 9.59 -27.37 14.62
CA VAL A 39 9.02 -28.72 14.52
C VAL A 39 8.19 -29.02 15.79
N GLY A 40 6.85 -29.10 15.64
CA GLY A 40 5.93 -29.60 16.66
C GLY A 40 4.86 -28.64 17.19
N GLN A 41 4.67 -27.45 16.62
CA GLN A 41 3.48 -26.62 16.90
C GLN A 41 2.32 -27.01 15.97
N GLU A 42 1.11 -27.08 16.53
CA GLU A 42 -0.15 -27.37 15.82
C GLU A 42 -1.06 -26.14 15.91
N VAL A 43 -1.85 -25.89 14.86
CA VAL A 43 -2.86 -24.82 14.84
C VAL A 43 -3.92 -25.10 15.91
N ARG A 44 -4.19 -24.11 16.77
CA ARG A 44 -5.18 -24.23 17.85
C ARG A 44 -6.53 -23.72 17.38
N TYR A 45 -7.44 -24.62 17.04
CA TYR A 45 -8.79 -24.22 16.65
C TYR A 45 -9.67 -23.96 17.87
N GLY A 46 -10.36 -22.82 17.88
CA GLY A 46 -11.23 -22.40 18.97
C GLY A 46 -12.06 -21.19 18.56
N ARG A 47 -13.05 -20.85 19.39
CA ARG A 47 -13.83 -19.63 19.16
C ARG A 47 -12.95 -18.41 19.40
N VAL A 48 -13.02 -17.45 18.48
CA VAL A 48 -12.38 -16.14 18.62
C VAL A 48 -13.49 -15.09 18.65
N ASP A 49 -13.52 -14.27 19.69
CA ASP A 49 -14.47 -13.17 19.80
C ASP A 49 -13.78 -11.90 19.29
N THR A 50 -13.78 -11.68 17.97
CA THR A 50 -13.15 -10.50 17.34
C THR A 50 -13.90 -9.21 17.69
N PRO A 51 -13.19 -8.09 17.82
CA PRO A 51 -13.83 -6.79 17.93
C PRO A 51 -14.70 -6.51 16.69
N THR A 52 -15.87 -5.91 16.92
CA THR A 52 -16.77 -5.51 15.83
C THR A 52 -16.11 -4.41 14.99
N PRO A 53 -16.35 -4.36 13.66
CA PRO A 53 -15.86 -3.27 12.82
C PRO A 53 -16.22 -1.90 13.41
N ILE A 54 -15.31 -0.93 13.24
CA ILE A 54 -15.45 0.45 13.76
C ILE A 54 -16.70 1.11 13.18
N ASP A 55 -16.91 0.91 11.88
CA ASP A 55 -18.06 1.39 11.13
C ASP A 55 -18.53 0.31 10.14
N THR A 56 -19.84 0.27 9.90
CA THR A 56 -20.48 -0.53 8.86
C THR A 56 -20.55 0.21 7.51
N GLU A 57 -20.33 1.53 7.49
CA GLU A 57 -20.22 2.36 6.29
C GLU A 57 -18.78 2.89 6.16
N PRO A 58 -17.83 2.08 5.66
CA PRO A 58 -16.42 2.42 5.71
C PRO A 58 -16.03 3.52 4.73
N ALA A 59 -15.27 4.48 5.24
CA ALA A 59 -14.87 5.71 4.55
C ALA A 59 -14.15 5.48 3.21
N TYR A 60 -13.37 4.40 3.06
CA TYR A 60 -12.62 4.13 1.82
C TYR A 60 -13.53 4.02 0.59
N ARG A 61 -14.80 3.61 0.75
CA ARG A 61 -15.75 3.44 -0.36
C ARG A 61 -16.17 4.77 -1.00
N GLU A 62 -16.05 5.87 -0.27
CA GLU A 62 -16.42 7.19 -0.79
C GLU A 62 -15.51 7.60 -1.95
N TRP A 63 -14.27 7.11 -1.93
CA TRP A 63 -13.20 7.57 -2.80
C TRP A 63 -12.97 6.71 -4.04
N ILE A 64 -13.60 5.53 -4.12
CA ILE A 64 -13.43 4.61 -5.25
C ILE A 64 -14.52 4.89 -6.28
N PRO A 65 -14.20 5.51 -7.44
CA PRO A 65 -15.16 5.72 -8.52
C PRO A 65 -15.56 4.42 -9.20
N VAL A 66 -16.68 4.41 -9.94
CA VAL A 66 -16.98 3.31 -10.87
C VAL A 66 -16.05 3.36 -12.10
N GLN A 67 -15.74 2.21 -12.69
CA GLN A 67 -14.85 2.08 -13.87
C GLN A 67 -15.23 3.04 -15.01
N ALA A 68 -16.53 3.22 -15.25
CA ALA A 68 -17.04 4.03 -16.36
C ALA A 68 -16.72 5.53 -16.25
N GLU A 69 -16.36 6.02 -15.05
CA GLU A 69 -16.02 7.43 -14.79
C GLU A 69 -14.51 7.68 -14.85
N LEU A 70 -13.69 6.62 -14.91
CA LEU A 70 -12.24 6.76 -15.06
C LEU A 70 -11.88 7.20 -16.49
N PRO A 71 -10.80 7.97 -16.67
CA PRO A 71 -10.34 8.38 -17.98
C PRO A 71 -10.02 7.15 -18.84
N ALA A 72 -10.50 7.14 -20.09
CA ALA A 72 -10.19 6.10 -21.05
C ALA A 72 -8.75 6.25 -21.56
N GLY A 73 -8.01 5.15 -21.63
CA GLY A 73 -6.62 5.14 -22.09
C GLY A 73 -6.03 3.73 -22.11
N GLU A 74 -4.87 3.59 -22.74
CA GLU A 74 -4.11 2.32 -22.70
C GLU A 74 -3.62 2.00 -21.28
N ASP A 75 -3.33 3.04 -20.48
CA ASP A 75 -2.93 2.94 -19.07
C ASP A 75 -4.09 3.20 -18.09
N GLN A 76 -5.34 2.99 -18.53
CA GLN A 76 -6.51 3.18 -17.66
C GLN A 76 -6.45 2.18 -16.49
N PRO A 77 -6.55 2.65 -15.23
CA PRO A 77 -6.67 1.76 -14.08
C PRO A 77 -7.94 0.91 -14.19
N ASP A 78 -7.84 -0.39 -13.89
CA ASP A 78 -9.00 -1.25 -13.73
C ASP A 78 -9.40 -1.29 -12.26
N VAL A 79 -10.59 -0.76 -11.94
CA VAL A 79 -11.18 -0.74 -10.59
C VAL A 79 -11.31 -2.15 -10.03
N GLN A 80 -11.51 -3.17 -10.88
CA GLN A 80 -11.63 -4.56 -10.46
C GLN A 80 -10.28 -5.18 -10.04
N ASP A 81 -9.18 -4.61 -10.50
CA ASP A 81 -7.82 -5.04 -10.15
C ASP A 81 -7.15 -4.08 -9.14
N LEU A 82 -7.91 -3.15 -8.54
CA LEU A 82 -7.36 -2.20 -7.57
C LEU A 82 -7.09 -2.88 -6.23
N VAL A 83 -5.80 -3.03 -5.94
CA VAL A 83 -5.35 -3.32 -4.57
C VAL A 83 -5.44 -2.06 -3.74
N TRP A 84 -6.44 -2.02 -2.84
CA TRP A 84 -6.64 -0.91 -1.92
C TRP A 84 -6.25 -1.26 -0.48
N VAL A 85 -5.83 -0.24 0.25
CA VAL A 85 -5.49 -0.30 1.67
C VAL A 85 -6.24 0.83 2.38
N SER A 86 -6.74 0.57 3.58
CA SER A 86 -7.33 1.58 4.45
C SER A 86 -6.74 1.45 5.85
N VAL A 87 -6.28 2.56 6.42
CA VAL A 87 -5.60 2.59 7.72
C VAL A 87 -6.18 3.72 8.56
N THR A 88 -6.28 3.50 9.87
CA THR A 88 -6.53 4.53 10.90
C THR A 88 -5.21 4.77 11.64
N PRO A 89 -4.38 5.74 11.23
CA PRO A 89 -3.00 5.89 11.72
C PRO A 89 -2.85 6.02 13.23
N GLY A 90 -3.84 6.61 13.92
CA GLY A 90 -3.85 6.76 15.37
C GLY A 90 -4.19 5.48 16.15
N GLU A 91 -4.74 4.45 15.50
CA GLU A 91 -5.31 3.26 16.16
C GLU A 91 -4.56 1.96 15.83
N LEU A 92 -3.26 2.05 15.53
CA LEU A 92 -2.44 0.90 15.10
C LEU A 92 -2.07 -0.09 16.22
N GLY A 93 -2.76 -0.07 17.36
CA GLY A 93 -2.55 -1.02 18.46
C GLY A 93 -1.57 -0.57 19.55
N ARG A 94 -0.80 0.52 19.38
CA ARG A 94 0.17 0.97 20.41
C ARG A 94 -0.46 1.20 21.79
N GLU A 95 -1.63 1.83 21.82
CA GLU A 95 -2.35 2.08 23.07
C GLU A 95 -2.96 0.81 23.66
N ALA A 96 -3.37 -0.13 22.80
CA ALA A 96 -4.08 -1.34 23.18
C ALA A 96 -3.15 -2.46 23.67
N ILE A 97 -2.07 -2.71 22.93
CA ILE A 97 -1.15 -3.84 23.14
C ILE A 97 0.33 -3.43 23.15
N GLY A 98 0.63 -2.15 23.36
CA GLY A 98 2.00 -1.65 23.58
C GLY A 98 2.89 -1.55 22.33
N ALA A 99 2.43 -2.01 21.17
CA ALA A 99 3.18 -1.99 19.90
C ALA A 99 2.29 -1.62 18.70
N GLU A 100 2.88 -1.05 17.65
CA GLU A 100 2.16 -0.69 16.42
C GLU A 100 2.18 -1.81 15.40
N PHE A 101 1.03 -2.10 14.80
CA PHE A 101 0.96 -2.85 13.57
C PHE A 101 1.35 -1.97 12.38
N ARG A 102 2.60 -2.05 11.97
CA ARG A 102 3.19 -1.17 10.95
C ARG A 102 2.84 -1.53 9.51
N VAL A 103 2.58 -2.80 9.17
CA VAL A 103 2.50 -3.23 7.75
C VAL A 103 1.46 -2.43 6.97
N GLY A 104 0.29 -2.21 7.56
CA GLY A 104 -0.76 -1.39 6.92
C GLY A 104 -0.32 0.04 6.70
N ALA A 105 0.21 0.66 7.75
CA ALA A 105 0.73 2.03 7.70
C ALA A 105 1.85 2.18 6.67
N ASP A 106 2.82 1.26 6.67
CA ASP A 106 3.95 1.27 5.75
C ASP A 106 3.49 1.13 4.29
N VAL A 107 2.53 0.24 4.01
CA VAL A 107 1.94 0.07 2.66
C VAL A 107 1.16 1.31 2.22
N ALA A 108 0.36 1.90 3.12
CA ALA A 108 -0.41 3.11 2.81
C ALA A 108 0.48 4.36 2.63
N MET A 109 1.58 4.42 3.37
CA MET A 109 2.52 5.54 3.40
C MET A 109 3.55 5.49 2.28
N SER A 110 3.95 4.30 1.81
CA SER A 110 4.97 4.12 0.75
C SER A 110 4.75 4.98 -0.50
N PRO A 111 3.52 5.10 -1.06
CA PRO A 111 3.30 5.96 -2.22
C PRO A 111 3.10 7.46 -1.85
N LEU A 112 2.86 7.78 -0.58
CA LEU A 112 2.41 9.09 -0.11
C LEU A 112 3.59 10.07 0.09
N ASP A 113 3.47 11.30 -0.41
CA ASP A 113 4.45 12.35 -0.09
C ASP A 113 4.15 12.98 1.27
N TYR A 114 5.20 13.46 1.94
CA TYR A 114 5.09 14.23 3.18
C TYR A 114 4.39 15.58 2.98
N PHE A 115 3.31 15.81 3.76
CA PHE A 115 2.49 17.02 3.64
C PHE A 115 2.52 17.97 4.85
N GLY A 116 3.51 17.83 5.73
CA GLY A 116 3.71 18.73 6.87
C GLY A 116 3.14 18.22 8.19
N TYR A 117 2.61 17.00 8.20
CA TYR A 117 2.08 16.33 9.39
C TYR A 117 2.78 15.01 9.63
N ALA A 118 2.84 14.58 10.89
CA ALA A 118 3.13 13.19 11.20
C ALA A 118 2.00 12.30 10.66
N PHE A 119 2.32 11.06 10.29
CA PHE A 119 1.33 10.12 9.74
C PHE A 119 0.12 9.90 10.67
N GLN A 120 0.35 9.94 12.00
CA GLN A 120 -0.68 9.80 13.03
C GLN A 120 -1.67 10.98 13.11
N HIS A 121 -1.43 12.07 12.38
CA HIS A 121 -2.35 13.21 12.33
C HIS A 121 -3.62 12.90 11.55
N TYR A 122 -3.55 11.99 10.57
CA TYR A 122 -4.68 11.67 9.72
C TYR A 122 -5.67 10.75 10.45
N ASP A 123 -6.95 11.00 10.25
CA ASP A 123 -8.02 10.12 10.73
C ASP A 123 -8.00 8.81 9.92
N TYR A 124 -7.87 8.93 8.60
CA TYR A 124 -7.74 7.79 7.69
C TYR A 124 -6.69 8.04 6.61
N VAL A 125 -6.01 6.97 6.18
CA VAL A 125 -5.23 6.97 4.94
C VAL A 125 -5.65 5.79 4.09
N HIS A 126 -6.09 6.07 2.87
CA HIS A 126 -6.52 5.09 1.88
C HIS A 126 -5.57 5.08 0.69
N GLY A 127 -4.89 3.97 0.45
CA GLY A 127 -4.21 3.71 -0.82
C GLY A 127 -5.21 3.07 -1.78
N LEU A 128 -5.42 3.65 -2.95
CA LEU A 128 -6.44 3.24 -3.92
C LEU A 128 -5.80 2.62 -5.17
N GLY A 129 -4.73 1.83 -4.97
CA GLY A 129 -3.92 1.25 -6.05
C GLY A 129 -3.46 2.30 -7.06
N GLY A 130 -3.72 2.04 -8.34
CA GLY A 130 -3.33 2.92 -9.44
C GLY A 130 -4.05 4.28 -9.47
N LEU A 131 -5.06 4.51 -8.63
CA LEU A 131 -5.77 5.80 -8.61
C LEU A 131 -5.02 6.87 -7.82
N GLY A 132 -4.32 6.48 -6.76
CA GLY A 132 -3.73 7.43 -5.84
C GLY A 132 -3.82 7.04 -4.37
N THR A 133 -3.60 8.04 -3.52
CA THR A 133 -3.74 7.94 -2.08
C THR A 133 -4.60 9.09 -1.57
N VAL A 134 -5.42 8.83 -0.56
CA VAL A 134 -6.25 9.80 0.13
C VAL A 134 -5.87 9.81 1.60
N ALA A 135 -5.54 10.97 2.15
CA ALA A 135 -5.30 11.16 3.58
C ALA A 135 -6.38 12.11 4.15
N GLU A 136 -7.28 11.59 4.96
CA GLU A 136 -8.41 12.32 5.55
C GLU A 136 -8.08 12.82 6.95
N GLY A 137 -8.62 13.97 7.31
CA GLY A 137 -8.46 14.55 8.65
C GLY A 137 -8.79 16.04 8.68
N ASP A 138 -8.50 16.69 9.80
CA ASP A 138 -8.57 18.16 9.90
C ASP A 138 -7.29 18.78 9.32
N ILE A 139 -7.40 19.34 8.12
CA ILE A 139 -6.26 19.80 7.32
C ILE A 139 -6.16 21.33 7.31
N GLU A 140 -5.08 21.86 7.89
CA GLU A 140 -4.69 23.26 7.69
C GLU A 140 -4.03 23.43 6.31
N THR A 141 -4.79 23.96 5.37
CA THR A 141 -4.38 24.09 3.96
C THR A 141 -3.12 24.93 3.77
N GLU A 142 -2.86 25.91 4.66
CA GLU A 142 -1.65 26.74 4.63
C GLU A 142 -0.39 25.93 4.93
N THR A 143 -0.43 25.03 5.92
CA THR A 143 0.69 24.13 6.28
C THR A 143 1.04 23.21 5.12
N VAL A 144 0.03 22.58 4.51
CA VAL A 144 0.22 21.68 3.38
C VAL A 144 0.76 22.43 2.17
N THR A 145 0.16 23.59 1.83
CA THR A 145 0.60 24.43 0.72
C THR A 145 2.07 24.83 0.87
N SER A 146 2.46 25.29 2.07
CA SER A 146 3.85 25.65 2.33
C SER A 146 4.79 24.46 2.23
N THR A 147 4.36 23.27 2.66
CA THR A 147 5.18 22.04 2.57
C THR A 147 5.40 21.67 1.10
N LEU A 148 4.31 21.55 0.33
CA LEU A 148 4.35 21.20 -1.09
C LEU A 148 5.24 22.16 -1.89
N GLN A 149 5.06 23.47 -1.71
CA GLN A 149 5.85 24.48 -2.43
C GLN A 149 7.35 24.44 -2.11
N ASN A 150 7.71 23.97 -0.91
CA ASN A 150 9.11 23.81 -0.50
C ASN A 150 9.68 22.44 -0.89
N SER A 151 8.85 21.52 -1.39
CA SER A 151 9.23 20.14 -1.71
C SER A 151 9.05 19.79 -3.20
N GLY A 152 9.19 20.79 -4.08
CA GLY A 152 9.20 20.62 -5.54
C GLY A 152 7.84 20.77 -6.25
N TYR A 153 6.73 20.93 -5.52
CA TYR A 153 5.42 21.14 -6.13
C TYR A 153 5.19 22.61 -6.52
N SER A 154 4.49 22.81 -7.63
CA SER A 154 4.00 24.12 -8.06
C SER A 154 2.47 24.17 -7.97
N HIS A 155 1.93 25.27 -7.46
CA HIS A 155 0.48 25.49 -7.47
C HIS A 155 -0.03 25.51 -8.93
N ASN A 156 -1.07 24.72 -9.20
CA ASN A 156 -1.71 24.60 -10.50
C ASN A 156 -3.24 24.74 -10.42
N GLY A 157 -3.67 25.84 -9.79
CA GLY A 157 -5.06 26.29 -9.79
C GLY A 157 -5.93 25.55 -8.79
N THR A 158 -7.23 25.48 -9.09
CA THR A 158 -8.24 24.92 -8.20
C THR A 158 -9.22 24.05 -8.97
N TYR A 159 -9.77 23.03 -8.31
CA TYR A 159 -10.84 22.18 -8.86
C TYR A 159 -11.94 22.00 -7.82
N HIS A 160 -13.15 22.51 -8.09
CA HIS A 160 -14.31 22.38 -7.19
C HIS A 160 -14.06 22.72 -5.70
N GLY A 161 -13.16 23.66 -5.42
CA GLY A 161 -12.82 24.08 -4.05
C GLY A 161 -11.58 23.41 -3.46
N TRP A 162 -10.95 22.51 -4.22
CA TRP A 162 -9.64 21.93 -3.91
C TRP A 162 -8.52 22.80 -4.51
N GLU A 163 -7.47 23.05 -3.74
CA GLU A 163 -6.23 23.64 -4.24
C GLU A 163 -5.39 22.53 -4.89
N LEU A 164 -4.91 22.75 -6.10
CA LEU A 164 -4.18 21.74 -6.86
C LEU A 164 -2.71 22.12 -6.99
N PHE A 165 -1.85 21.11 -6.87
CA PHE A 165 -0.41 21.24 -6.95
C PHE A 165 0.14 20.14 -7.84
N ASP A 166 1.02 20.51 -8.77
CA ASP A 166 1.65 19.56 -9.67
C ASP A 166 3.15 19.50 -9.43
N ARG A 167 3.67 18.30 -9.66
CA ARG A 167 5.09 17.99 -9.68
C ARG A 167 5.45 17.31 -10.99
N THR A 168 6.60 17.68 -11.55
CA THR A 168 6.99 17.29 -12.92
C THR A 168 8.24 16.41 -12.98
N ASP A 169 9.15 16.53 -12.03
CA ASP A 169 10.32 15.64 -11.90
C ASP A 169 9.91 14.20 -11.60
N ILE A 170 8.95 14.04 -10.68
CA ILE A 170 8.20 12.81 -10.49
C ILE A 170 6.73 13.17 -10.77
N PRO A 171 6.11 12.70 -11.88
CA PRO A 171 4.76 13.09 -12.27
C PRO A 171 3.72 12.78 -11.18
N ARG A 172 3.37 13.82 -10.40
CA ARG A 172 2.41 13.75 -9.30
C ARG A 172 1.51 14.98 -9.29
N THR A 173 0.28 14.78 -8.82
CA THR A 173 -0.67 15.86 -8.58
C THR A 173 -1.27 15.66 -7.21
N VAL A 174 -1.31 16.72 -6.43
CA VAL A 174 -1.88 16.75 -5.08
C VAL A 174 -3.04 17.74 -5.05
N ALA A 175 -4.16 17.30 -4.51
CA ALA A 175 -5.33 18.11 -4.22
C ALA A 175 -5.49 18.29 -2.72
N VAL A 176 -5.67 19.53 -2.28
CA VAL A 176 -5.73 19.88 -0.86
C VAL A 176 -7.06 20.58 -0.57
N SER A 177 -7.77 20.10 0.45
CA SER A 177 -8.89 20.79 1.06
C SER A 177 -8.75 20.74 2.58
N LYS A 178 -9.77 21.21 3.31
CA LYS A 178 -9.81 21.13 4.78
C LYS A 178 -10.13 19.73 5.30
N ARG A 179 -10.70 18.85 4.46
CA ARG A 179 -11.17 17.51 4.88
C ARG A 179 -10.20 16.38 4.51
N ALA A 180 -9.40 16.58 3.48
CA ALA A 180 -8.45 15.57 3.02
C ALA A 180 -7.37 16.17 2.12
N ILE A 181 -6.33 15.38 1.90
CA ILE A 181 -5.32 15.52 0.87
C ILE A 181 -5.44 14.31 -0.05
N VAL A 182 -5.50 14.52 -1.36
CA VAL A 182 -5.54 13.46 -2.36
C VAL A 182 -4.31 13.58 -3.24
N GLN A 183 -3.64 12.48 -3.51
CA GLN A 183 -2.47 12.42 -4.38
C GLN A 183 -2.70 11.40 -5.49
N SER A 184 -2.36 11.75 -6.73
CA SER A 184 -2.36 10.82 -7.86
C SER A 184 -1.03 10.91 -8.63
N TYR A 185 -0.72 9.86 -9.39
CA TYR A 185 0.60 9.61 -9.98
C TYR A 185 0.50 9.33 -11.49
N GLY A 186 1.64 9.45 -12.17
CA GLY A 186 1.76 9.09 -13.58
C GLY A 186 1.24 10.15 -14.54
N ASN A 187 1.08 9.77 -15.81
CA ASN A 187 0.74 10.73 -16.87
C ASN A 187 -0.72 11.19 -16.80
N GLU A 188 -1.63 10.28 -16.44
CA GLU A 188 -3.07 10.54 -16.30
C GLU A 188 -3.45 11.03 -14.90
N ARG A 189 -2.47 11.38 -14.05
CA ARG A 189 -2.68 11.85 -12.66
C ARG A 189 -3.74 12.94 -12.53
N ARG A 190 -3.84 13.84 -13.51
CA ARG A 190 -4.76 14.99 -13.45
C ARG A 190 -6.21 14.59 -13.68
N PRO A 191 -6.58 13.92 -14.78
CA PRO A 191 -7.94 13.41 -14.92
C PRO A 191 -8.28 12.37 -13.83
N ILE A 192 -7.34 11.52 -13.40
CA ILE A 192 -7.58 10.54 -12.33
C ILE A 192 -7.93 11.23 -11.01
N ILE A 193 -7.12 12.21 -10.56
CA ILE A 193 -7.41 12.89 -9.29
C ILE A 193 -8.75 13.63 -9.34
N GLU A 194 -9.09 14.26 -10.46
CA GLU A 194 -10.38 14.93 -10.64
C GLU A 194 -11.55 13.93 -10.48
N THR A 195 -11.45 12.73 -11.04
CA THR A 195 -12.44 11.66 -10.87
C THR A 195 -12.52 11.18 -9.40
N VAL A 196 -11.39 10.97 -8.72
CA VAL A 196 -11.37 10.55 -7.30
C VAL A 196 -12.00 11.63 -6.40
N LEU A 197 -11.71 12.91 -6.65
CA LEU A 197 -12.32 14.03 -5.92
C LEU A 197 -13.83 14.09 -6.15
N ASP A 198 -14.29 13.87 -7.37
CA ASP A 198 -15.71 13.84 -7.69
C ASP A 198 -16.43 12.66 -7.04
N ALA A 199 -15.79 11.49 -6.94
CA ALA A 199 -16.33 10.36 -6.20
C ALA A 199 -16.41 10.67 -4.70
N GLY A 200 -15.32 11.17 -4.12
CA GLY A 200 -15.26 11.55 -2.70
C GLY A 200 -16.31 12.59 -2.33
N ASP A 201 -16.51 13.61 -3.17
CA ASP A 201 -17.53 14.65 -2.98
C ASP A 201 -18.96 14.20 -3.39
N GLY A 202 -19.14 12.95 -3.86
CA GLY A 202 -20.44 12.38 -4.23
C GLY A 202 -21.06 12.98 -5.49
N ARG A 203 -20.24 13.53 -6.39
CA ARG A 203 -20.67 14.13 -7.67
C ARG A 203 -20.84 13.10 -8.78
N ILE A 204 -20.14 11.97 -8.69
CA ILE A 204 -20.25 10.83 -9.59
C ILE A 204 -20.52 9.54 -8.80
N ALA A 205 -20.84 8.47 -9.52
CA ALA A 205 -21.12 7.18 -8.90
C ALA A 205 -19.85 6.54 -8.33
N ARG A 206 -19.99 5.89 -7.18
CA ARG A 206 -18.93 5.16 -6.48
C ARG A 206 -19.05 3.67 -6.76
N HIS A 207 -17.93 2.95 -6.67
CA HIS A 207 -17.86 1.54 -7.04
C HIS A 207 -18.92 0.68 -6.32
N HIS A 208 -19.05 0.84 -5.00
CA HIS A 208 -20.04 0.12 -4.18
C HIS A 208 -21.51 0.42 -4.55
N GLU A 209 -21.80 1.53 -5.23
CA GLU A 209 -23.17 1.86 -5.61
C GLU A 209 -23.64 1.06 -6.83
N GLN A 210 -22.71 0.58 -7.66
CA GLN A 210 -22.99 -0.16 -8.90
C GLN A 210 -22.52 -1.62 -8.87
N ASP A 211 -21.51 -1.94 -8.07
CA ASP A 211 -21.02 -3.31 -7.89
C ASP A 211 -21.59 -3.92 -6.60
N LYS A 212 -22.53 -4.85 -6.76
CA LYS A 212 -23.18 -5.53 -5.63
C LYS A 212 -22.31 -6.56 -4.93
N VAL A 213 -21.30 -7.11 -5.62
CA VAL A 213 -20.34 -8.03 -4.99
C VAL A 213 -19.46 -7.20 -4.06
N PHE A 214 -18.89 -6.11 -4.56
CA PHE A 214 -18.08 -5.21 -3.75
C PHE A 214 -18.88 -4.57 -2.61
N GLU A 215 -20.11 -4.09 -2.86
CA GLU A 215 -20.99 -3.56 -1.80
C GLU A 215 -21.19 -4.57 -0.66
N THR A 216 -21.56 -5.81 -1.01
CA THR A 216 -21.81 -6.87 -0.01
C THR A 216 -20.53 -7.26 0.74
N PHE A 217 -19.40 -7.35 0.01
CA PHE A 217 -18.12 -7.69 0.59
C PHE A 217 -17.65 -6.61 1.57
N SER A 218 -17.65 -5.36 1.10
CA SER A 218 -17.25 -4.22 1.90
C SER A 218 -18.19 -3.95 3.08
N ASP A 219 -19.50 -4.27 2.99
CA ASP A 219 -20.47 -4.19 4.11
C ASP A 219 -20.13 -5.19 5.21
N TRP A 220 -19.64 -6.35 4.82
CA TRP A 220 -19.24 -7.39 5.73
C TRP A 220 -17.88 -7.13 6.37
N VAL A 221 -16.91 -6.61 5.61
CA VAL A 221 -15.59 -6.23 6.14
C VAL A 221 -15.68 -5.00 7.05
N GLY A 222 -16.47 -4.00 6.68
CA GLY A 222 -16.61 -2.75 7.41
C GLY A 222 -15.30 -1.97 7.52
N SER A 223 -15.13 -1.21 8.60
CA SER A 223 -13.88 -0.51 8.95
C SER A 223 -13.09 -1.26 10.03
N SER A 224 -11.77 -1.30 9.89
CA SER A 224 -10.82 -1.75 10.92
C SER A 224 -9.61 -0.82 10.93
N PRO A 225 -8.84 -0.74 12.03
CA PRO A 225 -7.63 0.09 12.08
C PRO A 225 -6.66 -0.14 10.91
N THR A 226 -6.63 -1.35 10.35
CA THR A 226 -6.00 -1.61 9.06
C THR A 226 -6.83 -2.63 8.28
N ILE A 227 -7.00 -2.37 6.98
CA ILE A 227 -7.53 -3.31 5.99
C ILE A 227 -6.59 -3.30 4.78
N LEU A 228 -6.21 -4.48 4.30
CA LEU A 228 -5.41 -4.69 3.11
C LEU A 228 -6.19 -5.59 2.15
N GLU A 229 -6.67 -5.04 1.03
CA GLU A 229 -7.33 -5.83 -0.04
C GLU A 229 -6.32 -6.72 -0.76
N ALA A 230 -6.78 -7.89 -1.22
CA ALA A 230 -6.01 -8.95 -1.87
C ALA A 230 -4.78 -9.43 -1.10
N PHE A 231 -4.59 -8.96 0.13
CA PHE A 231 -3.39 -9.21 0.90
C PHE A 231 -3.56 -10.50 1.70
N GLY A 232 -2.71 -11.48 1.39
CA GLY A 232 -2.78 -12.78 2.02
C GLY A 232 -4.04 -13.56 1.60
N SER A 233 -4.28 -13.65 0.29
CA SER A 233 -4.79 -14.88 -0.31
C SER A 233 -3.79 -16.03 -0.03
N SER A 234 -3.62 -16.38 1.25
CA SER A 234 -2.56 -17.22 1.82
C SER A 234 -2.70 -18.69 1.44
N PHE A 235 -3.60 -18.99 0.50
CA PHE A 235 -3.93 -20.33 0.04
C PHE A 235 -3.92 -20.31 -1.48
N PRO A 236 -2.77 -20.62 -2.12
CA PRO A 236 -2.63 -20.63 -3.58
C PRO A 236 -3.66 -21.50 -4.31
N ASP A 237 -4.29 -22.42 -3.58
CA ASP A 237 -5.30 -23.36 -4.07
C ASP A 237 -6.73 -22.76 -4.04
N PHE A 238 -6.92 -21.57 -3.45
CA PHE A 238 -8.21 -20.90 -3.38
C PHE A 238 -8.20 -19.61 -4.19
N GLU A 239 -9.27 -19.41 -4.96
CA GLU A 239 -9.47 -18.23 -5.82
C GLU A 239 -10.75 -17.50 -5.36
N PRO A 240 -10.70 -16.75 -4.24
CA PRO A 240 -11.83 -15.90 -3.86
C PRO A 240 -12.04 -14.80 -4.90
N SER A 241 -13.29 -14.39 -5.12
CA SER A 241 -13.62 -13.26 -5.98
C SER A 241 -13.28 -11.92 -5.34
N GLU A 242 -13.32 -11.83 -4.01
CA GLU A 242 -12.89 -10.67 -3.22
C GLU A 242 -12.16 -11.18 -1.99
N SER A 243 -11.09 -10.50 -1.57
CA SER A 243 -10.42 -10.82 -0.32
C SER A 243 -9.78 -9.63 0.35
N ALA A 244 -9.73 -9.66 1.68
CA ALA A 244 -9.07 -8.64 2.47
C ALA A 244 -8.51 -9.25 3.76
N LEU A 245 -7.43 -8.66 4.26
CA LEU A 245 -6.90 -8.92 5.58
C LEU A 245 -7.13 -7.68 6.44
N ALA A 246 -7.94 -7.84 7.49
CA ALA A 246 -8.20 -6.82 8.48
C ALA A 246 -7.39 -7.08 9.76
N TYR A 247 -6.95 -5.99 10.40
CA TYR A 247 -6.29 -6.02 11.70
C TYR A 247 -7.09 -5.20 12.69
N ASN A 248 -7.34 -5.79 13.84
CA ASN A 248 -8.04 -5.14 14.93
C ASN A 248 -7.34 -5.43 16.26
N PHE A 249 -7.61 -4.62 17.27
CA PHE A 249 -6.94 -4.68 18.57
C PHE A 249 -7.96 -4.53 19.69
N ASP A 250 -7.69 -5.18 20.81
CA ASP A 250 -8.30 -4.87 22.10
C ASP A 250 -7.22 -4.79 23.19
N ASP A 251 -7.62 -4.64 24.45
CA ASP A 251 -6.72 -4.42 25.58
C ASP A 251 -5.70 -5.56 25.83
N ASP A 252 -5.82 -6.73 25.18
CA ASP A 252 -4.93 -7.87 25.42
C ASP A 252 -4.48 -8.67 24.19
N ALA A 253 -4.99 -8.33 23.00
CA ALA A 253 -4.68 -9.08 21.79
C ALA A 253 -4.73 -8.28 20.49
N ALA A 254 -3.97 -8.77 19.52
CA ALA A 254 -4.13 -8.45 18.11
C ALA A 254 -4.99 -9.52 17.41
N TYR A 255 -5.84 -9.06 16.51
CA TYR A 255 -6.72 -9.91 15.71
C TYR A 255 -6.38 -9.76 14.23
N PHE A 256 -6.17 -10.89 13.57
CA PHE A 256 -5.90 -10.98 12.14
C PHE A 256 -7.08 -11.69 11.51
N ILE A 257 -7.79 -11.02 10.60
CA ILE A 257 -9.04 -11.52 10.04
C ILE A 257 -8.92 -11.56 8.53
N TYR A 258 -8.83 -12.77 7.97
CA TYR A 258 -8.96 -12.95 6.53
C TYR A 258 -10.44 -13.02 6.17
N HIS A 259 -10.89 -12.04 5.40
CA HIS A 259 -12.19 -12.00 4.76
C HIS A 259 -12.05 -12.49 3.32
N GLN A 260 -12.81 -13.52 2.94
CA GLN A 260 -12.81 -14.05 1.59
C GLN A 260 -14.23 -14.27 1.13
N GLN A 261 -14.57 -13.76 -0.06
CA GLN A 261 -15.83 -14.01 -0.72
C GLN A 261 -15.60 -14.83 -1.98
N TYR A 262 -16.36 -15.90 -2.14
CA TYR A 262 -16.26 -16.84 -3.25
C TYR A 262 -17.46 -16.74 -4.18
N ALA A 263 -17.30 -17.21 -5.42
CA ALA A 263 -18.45 -17.46 -6.26
C ALA A 263 -19.34 -18.58 -5.67
N HIS A 264 -20.61 -18.58 -6.07
CA HIS A 264 -21.57 -19.56 -5.57
C HIS A 264 -21.16 -21.00 -5.91
N GLY A 265 -20.99 -21.83 -4.88
CA GLY A 265 -20.60 -23.24 -5.04
C GLY A 265 -19.10 -23.48 -5.12
N GLU A 266 -18.28 -22.42 -5.01
CA GLU A 266 -16.82 -22.49 -5.01
C GLU A 266 -16.22 -22.28 -3.61
N THR A 267 -17.07 -22.05 -2.60
CA THR A 267 -16.65 -21.86 -1.21
C THR A 267 -15.99 -23.13 -0.66
N PRO A 268 -14.73 -23.06 -0.19
CA PRO A 268 -14.04 -24.19 0.38
C PRO A 268 -14.71 -24.65 1.68
N THR A 269 -14.60 -25.94 1.97
CA THR A 269 -15.06 -26.49 3.24
C THR A 269 -14.12 -26.08 4.37
N LYS A 270 -14.63 -26.07 5.61
CA LYS A 270 -13.80 -25.84 6.80
C LYS A 270 -12.58 -26.76 6.86
N GLY A 271 -12.72 -28.02 6.46
CA GLY A 271 -11.60 -28.98 6.45
C GLY A 271 -10.50 -28.63 5.45
N GLU A 272 -10.88 -28.14 4.26
CA GLU A 272 -9.92 -27.68 3.25
C GLU A 272 -9.16 -26.44 3.74
N ILE A 273 -9.86 -25.49 4.38
CA ILE A 273 -9.23 -24.31 4.98
C ILE A 273 -8.27 -24.70 6.09
N GLN A 274 -8.66 -25.64 6.97
CA GLN A 274 -7.80 -26.14 8.04
C GLN A 274 -6.52 -26.81 7.49
N GLU A 275 -6.66 -27.65 6.47
CA GLU A 275 -5.51 -28.28 5.81
C GLU A 275 -4.59 -27.24 5.14
N ALA A 276 -5.16 -26.18 4.58
CA ALA A 276 -4.39 -25.10 3.98
C ALA A 276 -3.61 -24.30 5.04
N LEU A 277 -4.26 -23.91 6.14
CA LEU A 277 -3.64 -23.20 7.27
C LEU A 277 -2.45 -23.96 7.88
N GLU A 278 -2.59 -25.27 8.04
CA GLU A 278 -1.52 -26.15 8.56
C GLU A 278 -0.29 -26.20 7.63
N LYS A 279 -0.45 -25.87 6.35
CA LYS A 279 0.63 -25.90 5.35
C LYS A 279 1.25 -24.53 5.08
N SER A 280 0.46 -23.44 5.19
CA SER A 280 0.84 -22.17 4.57
C SER A 280 1.03 -20.99 5.52
N THR A 281 0.66 -21.10 6.80
CA THR A 281 0.65 -19.92 7.69
C THR A 281 1.33 -20.15 9.03
N GLU A 282 2.53 -19.57 9.21
CA GLU A 282 3.20 -19.46 10.51
C GLU A 282 2.35 -18.69 11.53
N ARG A 283 1.70 -17.61 11.08
CA ARG A 283 0.80 -16.81 11.91
C ARG A 283 -0.31 -17.63 12.56
N ALA A 284 -0.86 -18.63 11.85
CA ALA A 284 -1.88 -19.53 12.40
C ALA A 284 -1.33 -20.48 13.48
N MET A 285 -0.04 -20.80 13.43
CA MET A 285 0.64 -21.59 14.46
C MET A 285 1.02 -20.76 15.68
N GLN A 286 1.34 -19.48 15.49
CA GLN A 286 1.60 -18.50 16.57
C GLN A 286 0.30 -18.04 17.26
N ALA A 287 -0.83 -18.07 16.56
CA ALA A 287 -2.11 -17.67 17.11
C ALA A 287 -2.50 -18.52 18.33
N TRP A 288 -3.02 -17.85 19.36
CA TRP A 288 -3.59 -18.50 20.54
C TRP A 288 -4.80 -19.35 20.18
N ALA A 289 -5.65 -18.83 19.30
CA ALA A 289 -6.75 -19.56 18.68
C ALA A 289 -7.03 -19.06 17.26
N VAL A 290 -7.54 -19.97 16.43
CA VAL A 290 -8.06 -19.72 15.09
C VAL A 290 -9.52 -20.17 15.02
N ASP A 291 -10.40 -19.26 14.62
CA ASP A 291 -11.79 -19.57 14.26
C ASP A 291 -11.98 -19.46 12.74
N ILE A 292 -12.83 -20.33 12.20
CA ILE A 292 -13.22 -20.35 10.79
C ILE A 292 -14.73 -20.33 10.75
N GLU A 293 -15.26 -19.21 10.27
CA GLU A 293 -16.67 -18.98 10.03
C GLU A 293 -16.95 -19.01 8.53
N ILE A 294 -18.00 -19.74 8.16
CA ILE A 294 -18.45 -19.87 6.77
C ILE A 294 -19.95 -19.56 6.76
N ASP A 295 -20.34 -18.49 6.07
CA ASP A 295 -21.73 -18.14 5.82
C ASP A 295 -21.98 -17.99 4.32
N GLY A 296 -22.62 -19.01 3.72
CA GLY A 296 -22.87 -19.05 2.29
C GLY A 296 -21.57 -19.00 1.48
N THR A 297 -21.30 -17.84 0.87
CA THR A 297 -20.12 -17.56 0.05
C THR A 297 -19.00 -16.82 0.80
N GLN A 298 -19.25 -16.38 2.03
CA GLN A 298 -18.33 -15.59 2.84
C GLN A 298 -17.60 -16.51 3.82
N VAL A 299 -16.27 -16.36 3.88
CA VAL A 299 -15.37 -17.12 4.75
C VAL A 299 -14.52 -16.15 5.55
N ALA A 300 -14.71 -16.12 6.87
CA ALA A 300 -13.84 -15.41 7.80
C ALA A 300 -12.90 -16.38 8.51
N ILE A 301 -11.61 -16.13 8.43
CA ILE A 301 -10.59 -16.84 9.23
C ILE A 301 -10.04 -15.83 10.23
N GLN A 302 -10.39 -16.02 11.50
CA GLN A 302 -10.09 -15.11 12.59
C GLN A 302 -8.99 -15.70 13.45
N MET A 303 -7.90 -14.97 13.64
CA MET A 303 -6.77 -15.39 14.47
C MET A 303 -6.57 -14.40 15.60
N ARG A 304 -6.48 -14.90 16.84
CA ARG A 304 -6.10 -14.10 18.01
C ARG A 304 -4.63 -14.33 18.34
N VAL A 305 -3.85 -13.27 18.42
CA VAL A 305 -2.46 -13.27 18.86
C VAL A 305 -2.37 -12.49 20.15
N GLU A 306 -1.79 -13.08 21.19
CA GLU A 306 -1.63 -12.43 22.51
C GLU A 306 -0.58 -11.31 22.44
N GLU A 307 -0.71 -10.33 23.35
CA GLU A 307 0.17 -9.16 23.43
C GLU A 307 1.66 -9.52 23.41
N ASP A 308 2.10 -10.52 24.19
CA ASP A 308 3.50 -10.90 24.31
C ASP A 308 4.08 -11.46 23.01
N GLU A 309 3.35 -12.39 22.37
CA GLU A 309 3.72 -12.92 21.06
C GLU A 309 3.72 -11.82 19.98
N PHE A 310 2.77 -10.88 20.05
CA PHE A 310 2.73 -9.76 19.11
C PHE A 310 3.90 -8.79 19.31
N GLN A 311 4.23 -8.44 20.55
CA GLN A 311 5.34 -7.54 20.87
C GLN A 311 6.70 -8.14 20.48
N ASP A 312 6.88 -9.45 20.63
CA ASP A 312 8.09 -10.14 20.18
C ASP A 312 8.28 -10.07 18.65
N ASP A 313 7.17 -10.01 17.89
CA ASP A 313 7.15 -9.88 16.43
C ASP A 313 7.15 -8.43 15.93
N ALA A 314 6.70 -7.48 16.75
CA ALA A 314 6.60 -6.08 16.37
C ALA A 314 8.00 -5.45 16.28
N ALA A 315 8.36 -4.90 15.11
CA ALA A 315 9.58 -4.10 15.05
C ALA A 315 9.36 -2.75 15.74
N GLU A 316 10.42 -2.26 16.39
CA GLU A 316 10.41 -0.96 17.07
C GLU A 316 10.35 0.22 16.08
N ASP A 317 10.89 0.04 14.87
CA ASP A 317 11.00 1.10 13.86
C ASP A 317 9.85 1.02 12.83
N ARG A 318 9.29 2.19 12.47
CA ARG A 318 8.35 2.38 11.35
C ARG A 318 9.09 2.83 10.09
N ALA A 319 8.47 2.67 8.92
CA ALA A 319 9.02 3.29 7.71
C ALA A 319 9.00 4.84 7.83
N PRO A 320 10.02 5.53 7.30
CA PRO A 320 10.05 6.99 7.30
C PRO A 320 9.02 7.57 6.32
N TYR A 321 8.38 8.69 6.71
CA TYR A 321 7.42 9.43 5.87
C TYR A 321 8.12 10.60 5.19
N LEU A 322 8.22 10.57 3.86
CA LEU A 322 9.19 11.37 3.11
C LEU A 322 8.60 11.95 1.82
N THR A 323 9.30 12.94 1.28
CA THR A 323 9.17 13.36 -0.12
C THR A 323 10.53 13.32 -0.78
N TRP A 324 10.61 12.63 -1.92
CA TRP A 324 11.80 12.56 -2.77
C TRP A 324 11.64 13.44 -4.00
N GLY A 325 12.73 14.03 -4.47
CA GLY A 325 12.80 14.74 -5.74
C GLY A 325 13.91 14.25 -6.64
N VAL A 326 13.78 14.56 -7.94
CA VAL A 326 14.71 14.07 -8.96
C VAL A 326 15.13 15.20 -9.90
N ASP A 327 16.42 15.25 -10.21
CA ASP A 327 16.99 16.00 -11.32
C ASP A 327 17.66 15.01 -12.27
N ASP A 328 16.92 14.63 -13.32
CA ASP A 328 17.36 13.67 -14.33
C ASP A 328 17.99 14.40 -15.52
N ARG A 329 19.27 14.12 -15.75
CA ARG A 329 20.07 14.69 -16.84
C ARG A 329 20.81 13.55 -17.54
N ALA A 330 21.14 13.75 -18.81
CA ALA A 330 21.73 12.73 -19.67
C ALA A 330 22.90 11.91 -19.08
N ALA A 331 23.76 12.53 -18.27
CA ALA A 331 24.94 11.87 -17.69
C ALA A 331 24.80 11.54 -16.19
N THR A 332 23.81 12.14 -15.53
CA THR A 332 23.71 12.16 -14.07
C THR A 332 22.26 12.24 -13.64
N VAL A 333 21.88 11.43 -12.67
CA VAL A 333 20.59 11.55 -11.97
C VAL A 333 20.89 11.95 -10.53
N THR A 334 20.22 13.00 -10.03
CA THR A 334 20.33 13.40 -8.62
C THR A 334 18.99 13.19 -7.94
N ILE A 335 19.00 12.43 -6.85
CA ILE A 335 17.83 12.26 -5.98
C ILE A 335 18.01 13.15 -4.77
N ARG A 336 16.99 13.93 -4.41
CA ARG A 336 17.00 14.82 -3.24
C ARG A 336 15.97 14.36 -2.22
N HIS A 337 16.35 14.31 -0.96
CA HIS A 337 15.38 14.25 0.13
C HIS A 337 14.77 15.64 0.30
N GLU A 338 13.51 15.84 -0.13
CA GLU A 338 12.90 17.17 -0.17
C GLU A 338 12.25 17.55 1.17
N ALA A 339 11.56 16.62 1.82
CA ALA A 339 10.86 16.85 3.08
C ALA A 339 10.59 15.54 3.84
N GLY A 340 10.27 15.63 5.13
CA GLY A 340 9.83 14.51 5.96
C GLY A 340 10.82 14.09 7.04
N ASP A 341 10.72 12.82 7.44
CA ASP A 341 11.52 12.18 8.49
C ASP A 341 13.02 12.10 8.12
N THR A 342 13.91 12.23 9.10
CA THR A 342 15.35 11.95 8.91
C THR A 342 15.62 10.44 8.97
N ILE A 343 16.52 9.93 8.12
CA ILE A 343 16.79 8.49 8.00
C ILE A 343 18.25 8.16 8.33
N PRO A 344 18.55 7.18 9.20
CA PRO A 344 19.91 6.67 9.36
C PRO A 344 20.43 6.03 8.07
N VAL A 345 21.63 6.41 7.62
CA VAL A 345 22.26 5.82 6.41
C VAL A 345 22.42 4.31 6.54
N ASP A 346 22.66 3.79 7.74
CA ASP A 346 22.82 2.36 7.99
C ASP A 346 21.52 1.55 7.78
N GLN A 347 20.37 2.23 7.72
CA GLN A 347 19.06 1.64 7.44
C GLN A 347 18.63 1.84 5.98
N VAL A 348 19.45 2.45 5.12
CA VAL A 348 19.10 2.69 3.73
C VAL A 348 19.94 1.83 2.80
N ASP A 349 19.28 1.06 1.92
CA ASP A 349 19.93 0.46 0.76
C ASP A 349 19.61 1.27 -0.49
N ILE A 350 20.63 1.45 -1.33
CA ILE A 350 20.58 2.33 -2.49
C ILE A 350 21.11 1.57 -3.70
N GLU A 351 20.28 1.39 -4.71
CA GLU A 351 20.64 0.69 -5.95
C GLU A 351 20.50 1.64 -7.14
N PRO A 352 21.43 1.62 -8.13
CA PRO A 352 22.63 0.78 -8.20
C PRO A 352 23.83 1.39 -7.46
N GLN A 353 24.40 0.66 -6.50
CA GLN A 353 25.53 1.16 -5.67
C GLN A 353 26.78 1.54 -6.47
N ASN A 354 27.02 0.90 -7.62
CA ASN A 354 28.15 1.19 -8.50
C ASN A 354 27.99 2.51 -9.26
N ALA A 355 26.77 3.00 -9.45
CA ALA A 355 26.50 4.28 -10.11
C ALA A 355 26.56 5.48 -9.15
N LEU A 356 26.40 5.25 -7.84
CA LEU A 356 26.46 6.27 -6.80
C LEU A 356 27.87 6.92 -6.73
N VAL A 357 27.94 8.25 -6.85
CA VAL A 357 29.20 9.00 -6.97
C VAL A 357 29.91 9.13 -5.63
N ASP A 358 29.17 9.56 -4.60
CA ASP A 358 29.67 9.77 -3.23
C ASP A 358 28.74 9.04 -2.25
N LYS A 359 29.08 7.80 -1.91
CA LYS A 359 28.25 7.00 -0.98
C LYS A 359 28.22 7.70 0.39
N PRO A 360 27.03 7.91 0.99
CA PRO A 360 26.91 8.44 2.34
C PRO A 360 27.71 7.62 3.35
N GLU A 361 28.33 8.28 4.33
CA GLU A 361 29.15 7.59 5.33
C GLU A 361 28.26 6.80 6.31
N PRO A 362 28.59 5.52 6.62
CA PRO A 362 27.90 4.77 7.68
C PRO A 362 27.90 5.53 9.01
N GLY A 363 26.81 5.43 9.78
CA GLY A 363 26.59 6.17 11.02
C GLY A 363 26.19 7.64 10.87
N THR A 364 25.93 8.11 9.63
CA THR A 364 25.36 9.44 9.37
C THR A 364 23.84 9.37 9.11
N LEU A 365 23.22 10.53 8.90
CA LEU A 365 21.80 10.68 8.65
C LEU A 365 21.59 11.29 7.25
N LEU A 366 20.53 10.86 6.57
CA LEU A 366 19.94 11.54 5.41
C LEU A 366 18.81 12.44 5.91
N GLU A 367 18.96 13.74 5.68
CA GLU A 367 18.03 14.80 6.10
C GLU A 367 17.43 15.54 4.90
N PRO A 368 16.29 16.25 5.07
CA PRO A 368 15.78 17.14 4.05
C PRO A 368 16.84 18.14 3.56
N GLY A 369 17.12 18.13 2.26
CA GLY A 369 18.15 18.90 1.59
C GLY A 369 19.32 18.05 1.08
N ASP A 370 19.51 16.84 1.60
CA ASP A 370 20.58 15.94 1.15
C ASP A 370 20.31 15.39 -0.25
N GLU A 371 21.40 15.15 -0.98
CA GLU A 371 21.41 14.73 -2.38
C GLU A 371 22.21 13.43 -2.58
N LEU A 372 21.70 12.55 -3.42
CA LEU A 372 22.35 11.32 -3.87
C LEU A 372 22.55 11.41 -5.39
N GLU A 373 23.80 11.52 -5.84
CA GLU A 373 24.14 11.65 -7.26
C GLU A 373 24.57 10.30 -7.86
N PHE A 374 23.97 9.94 -8.99
CA PHE A 374 24.24 8.73 -9.75
C PHE A 374 24.79 9.08 -11.13
N THR A 375 25.80 8.35 -11.60
CA THR A 375 26.32 8.47 -12.97
C THR A 375 25.68 7.43 -13.89
N THR A 376 24.93 7.86 -14.90
CA THR A 376 24.21 6.96 -15.83
C THR A 376 25.15 6.01 -16.59
N ALA A 377 26.37 6.45 -16.91
CA ALA A 377 27.38 5.62 -17.59
C ALA A 377 27.85 4.40 -16.78
N LYS A 378 27.50 4.31 -15.50
CA LYS A 378 27.83 3.17 -14.62
C LYS A 378 26.63 2.29 -14.32
N PHE A 379 25.45 2.56 -14.88
CA PHE A 379 24.28 1.70 -14.69
C PHE A 379 24.58 0.32 -15.26
N PRO A 380 24.27 -0.76 -14.53
CA PRO A 380 24.36 -2.11 -15.08
C PRO A 380 23.46 -2.26 -16.31
N GLU A 381 23.85 -3.07 -17.30
CA GLU A 381 22.97 -3.37 -18.45
C GLU A 381 21.67 -4.12 -18.06
N SER A 382 21.54 -4.55 -16.80
CA SER A 382 20.40 -5.26 -16.24
C SER A 382 19.56 -4.43 -15.27
N GLU A 383 20.00 -3.22 -14.93
CA GLU A 383 19.37 -2.32 -13.94
C GLU A 383 19.33 -0.92 -14.54
N ASP A 384 18.14 -0.55 -15.00
CA ASP A 384 17.90 0.76 -15.59
C ASP A 384 17.16 1.69 -14.59
N ASP A 385 16.95 1.25 -13.35
CA ASP A 385 16.24 1.98 -12.31
C ASP A 385 17.15 2.37 -11.14
N ILE A 386 16.73 3.40 -10.41
CA ILE A 386 17.28 3.79 -9.12
C ILE A 386 16.24 3.45 -8.05
N SER A 387 16.67 2.69 -7.06
CA SER A 387 15.81 2.26 -5.96
C SER A 387 16.43 2.64 -4.61
N VAL A 388 15.60 3.18 -3.72
CA VAL A 388 15.97 3.49 -2.34
C VAL A 388 15.07 2.69 -1.43
N PHE A 389 15.67 1.83 -0.60
CA PHE A 389 14.96 0.96 0.33
C PHE A 389 15.29 1.33 1.78
N TYR A 390 14.29 1.25 2.65
CA TYR A 390 14.47 1.33 4.10
C TYR A 390 14.45 -0.07 4.71
N ASN A 391 15.43 -0.36 5.56
CA ASN A 391 15.59 -1.61 6.28
C ASN A 391 15.25 -1.41 7.76
N TYR A 392 14.24 -2.13 8.27
CA TYR A 392 13.72 -1.95 9.63
C TYR A 392 14.70 -2.33 10.74
N ALA A 393 15.70 -3.16 10.45
CA ALA A 393 16.79 -3.46 11.37
C ALA A 393 18.08 -3.72 10.59
N GLU A 394 19.23 -3.42 11.20
CA GLU A 394 20.54 -3.86 10.71
C GLU A 394 20.50 -5.41 10.57
N ASN A 395 20.48 -5.91 9.34
CA ASN A 395 20.41 -7.33 8.95
C ASN A 395 19.01 -8.00 8.86
N SER A 396 17.90 -7.25 8.86
CA SER A 396 16.60 -7.86 8.49
C SER A 396 16.48 -8.00 6.97
N SER A 397 15.88 -9.09 6.48
CA SER A 397 15.43 -9.21 5.08
C SER A 397 14.17 -8.38 4.77
N ASN A 398 13.75 -7.53 5.72
CA ASN A 398 12.52 -6.77 5.65
C ASN A 398 12.89 -5.36 5.24
N SER A 399 12.53 -5.01 4.02
CA SER A 399 12.71 -3.67 3.49
C SER A 399 11.41 -3.15 2.89
N ILE A 400 11.32 -1.84 2.77
CA ILE A 400 10.27 -1.17 2.02
C ILE A 400 10.89 -0.20 1.03
N ALA A 401 10.35 -0.15 -0.18
CA ALA A 401 10.75 0.84 -1.16
C ALA A 401 10.28 2.22 -0.70
N LEU A 402 11.22 3.14 -0.56
CA LEU A 402 10.98 4.57 -0.33
C LEU A 402 10.89 5.34 -1.65
N LEU A 403 11.61 4.87 -2.67
CA LEU A 403 11.63 5.45 -4.00
C LEU A 403 12.01 4.36 -5.01
N HIS A 404 11.34 4.40 -6.16
CA HIS A 404 11.74 3.70 -7.37
C HIS A 404 11.63 4.70 -8.52
N TYR A 405 12.71 4.87 -9.27
CA TYR A 405 12.81 5.86 -10.32
C TYR A 405 13.53 5.29 -11.54
N GLU A 406 12.85 5.23 -12.67
CA GLU A 406 13.44 4.91 -13.97
C GLU A 406 13.88 6.23 -14.63
N PRO A 407 15.19 6.49 -14.79
CA PRO A 407 15.67 7.62 -15.57
C PRO A 407 15.13 7.51 -16.99
N ASN A 408 14.82 8.65 -17.59
CA ASN A 408 14.35 8.63 -18.96
C ASN A 408 15.45 8.03 -19.84
N GLU A 409 15.15 6.97 -20.59
CA GLU A 409 15.86 6.71 -21.83
C GLU A 409 15.67 7.98 -22.67
N LEU A 410 16.65 8.89 -22.65
CA LEU A 410 16.65 9.99 -23.58
C LEU A 410 16.62 9.36 -24.96
N GLU A 411 15.45 9.36 -25.60
CA GLU A 411 15.33 9.05 -27.01
C GLU A 411 16.42 9.87 -27.69
N SER A 412 17.42 9.14 -28.22
CA SER A 412 18.52 9.76 -28.93
C SER A 412 17.94 10.26 -30.25
N ASP A 413 17.27 11.41 -30.22
CA ASP A 413 16.92 12.16 -31.41
C ASP A 413 18.23 12.70 -32.01
N ALA A 414 18.81 11.88 -32.88
CA ALA A 414 19.99 12.17 -33.71
C ALA A 414 19.58 12.37 -35.18
#